data_AF-R5M6N7-F1
#
_entry.id   AF-R5M6N7-F1
#
_cell.length_a   1.000
_cell.length_b   1.000
_cell.length_c   1.000
_cell.angle_alpha   90.00
_cell.angle_beta   90.00
_cell.angle_gamma   90.00
#
_symmetry.space_group_name_H-M   'P 1'
#
loop_
_entity.id
_entity.type
_entity.pdbx_description
1 polymer ?
#
loop_
_entity_poly.entity_id
_entity_poly.type
_entity_poly.pdbx_seq_one_letter_code
_entity_poly.pdbx_strand_id
1 'polypeptide(L)'
;MAGLRVEQQRVVKSLPSNAVKPNGKSLANVNEDANYYLDYVDLPYGLDFSTRSHIASKVEFGNDGKVFFPNMLYGDLFPDSKIVGTFDEAHEQITIENGQKIGTLDGVNIVLCRAHVNVSDNNMSIDYDKDNPLVLKYDKGTEQIMVNDVEDSYLALFDENFQGCYAIASSFNYIPASFIPAPTIHDYSYVDYNWETHKGTVSMINMNIGNQEVIYIQGLFTEQLKDNSDNVIADYGTSWLQAYVNEEGFVLPTLQTIAPDIAIAMINSNMQLYTGGIQFSYDQSTNEYVQSDEYQLCDVFSDGQNLGFTTTHSDSRIAKTGTSSIQNTVTNDESKEVVSTEYFDLSGRRINNIQKGAGIMVMKYIDGTSKAVKVVK
;
A
#
# COMPACT_ATOMS: atom_id res chain seq x y z
N MET A 1 -15.35 24.75 8.24
CA MET A 1 -15.45 23.36 8.76
C MET A 1 -16.56 22.56 8.08
N ALA A 2 -17.78 23.08 7.86
CA ALA A 2 -18.84 22.30 7.18
C ALA A 2 -18.60 22.00 5.69
N GLY A 3 -17.97 22.91 4.95
CA GLY A 3 -17.58 22.66 3.54
C GLY A 3 -16.35 21.75 3.36
N LEU A 4 -15.58 21.50 4.44
CA LEU A 4 -14.33 20.75 4.40
C LEU A 4 -14.53 19.24 4.28
N ARG A 5 -15.62 18.70 4.83
CA ARG A 5 -15.95 17.27 4.71
C ARG A 5 -16.31 16.87 3.27
N VAL A 6 -16.90 17.78 2.50
CA VAL A 6 -17.49 17.47 1.18
C VAL A 6 -16.42 17.35 0.07
N GLU A 7 -15.30 18.08 0.16
CA GLU A 7 -14.21 17.98 -0.83
C GLU A 7 -13.23 16.83 -0.56
N GLN A 8 -12.89 16.53 0.70
CA GLN A 8 -12.14 15.31 1.06
C GLN A 8 -12.97 14.06 0.72
N GLN A 9 -14.29 14.10 0.93
CA GLN A 9 -15.21 13.08 0.44
C GLN A 9 -15.23 12.94 -1.08
N ARG A 10 -14.86 13.95 -1.88
CA ARG A 10 -14.85 13.84 -3.35
C ARG A 10 -13.57 13.23 -3.93
N VAL A 11 -12.45 13.29 -3.21
CA VAL A 11 -11.16 12.71 -3.65
C VAL A 11 -10.95 11.30 -3.07
N VAL A 12 -11.52 11.00 -1.90
CA VAL A 12 -11.62 9.62 -1.35
C VAL A 12 -12.78 8.83 -1.98
N LYS A 13 -13.68 9.51 -2.70
CA LYS A 13 -14.67 8.86 -3.57
C LYS A 13 -13.97 8.18 -4.74
N SER A 14 -13.72 6.89 -4.56
CA SER A 14 -13.26 5.91 -5.53
C SER A 14 -11.76 6.00 -5.88
N LEU A 15 -11.00 5.03 -5.36
CA LEU A 15 -10.12 4.30 -6.28
C LEU A 15 -10.98 3.97 -7.50
N PRO A 16 -10.60 4.39 -8.72
CA PRO A 16 -11.44 4.12 -9.87
C PRO A 16 -11.73 2.62 -9.90
N SER A 17 -13.00 2.23 -9.91
CA SER A 17 -13.43 0.85 -10.18
C SER A 17 -13.22 0.52 -11.66
N ASN A 18 -12.00 0.75 -12.12
CA ASN A 18 -11.56 0.53 -13.48
C ASN A 18 -10.61 -0.65 -13.54
N ALA A 19 -10.74 -1.43 -14.60
CA ALA A 19 -9.80 -2.50 -14.88
C ALA A 19 -8.37 -1.93 -15.01
N VAL A 20 -7.41 -2.57 -14.34
CA VAL A 20 -5.99 -2.30 -14.52
C VAL A 20 -5.57 -2.85 -15.88
N LYS A 21 -4.86 -2.05 -16.68
CA LYS A 21 -4.34 -2.53 -17.97
C LYS A 21 -3.04 -3.29 -17.71
N PRO A 22 -2.88 -4.52 -18.24
CA PRO A 22 -1.65 -5.27 -18.06
C PRO A 22 -0.47 -4.55 -18.73
N ASN A 23 0.48 -4.08 -17.93
CA ASN A 23 1.78 -3.64 -18.42
C ASN A 23 2.63 -4.91 -18.64
N GLY A 24 2.74 -5.36 -19.90
CA GLY A 24 3.29 -6.67 -20.26
C GLY A 24 4.60 -7.08 -19.55
N LYS A 25 4.76 -8.42 -19.40
CA LYS A 25 5.78 -9.18 -18.64
C LYS A 25 5.95 -8.71 -17.19
N SER A 26 5.16 -9.33 -16.31
CA SER A 26 5.44 -9.51 -14.89
C SER A 26 6.93 -9.76 -14.64
N LEU A 27 7.51 -8.94 -13.78
CA LEU A 27 8.85 -9.12 -13.27
C LEU A 27 8.76 -9.01 -11.75
N ALA A 28 8.93 -10.15 -11.09
CA ALA A 28 9.05 -10.38 -9.64
C ALA A 28 8.02 -9.69 -8.72
N ASN A 29 7.17 -10.49 -8.08
CA ASN A 29 6.40 -10.03 -6.93
C ASN A 29 7.37 -9.59 -5.82
N VAL A 30 7.10 -8.47 -5.16
CA VAL A 30 7.85 -8.03 -3.97
C VAL A 30 7.66 -9.03 -2.82
N ASN A 31 6.57 -9.81 -2.86
CA ASN A 31 6.28 -10.93 -1.98
C ASN A 31 5.91 -12.17 -2.81
N GLU A 32 6.74 -13.22 -2.77
CA GLU A 32 6.55 -14.43 -3.57
C GLU A 32 5.27 -15.21 -3.24
N ASP A 33 4.69 -15.00 -2.05
CA ASP A 33 3.47 -15.69 -1.60
C ASP A 33 2.17 -14.95 -1.98
N ALA A 34 2.27 -13.70 -2.45
CA ALA A 34 1.11 -12.91 -2.86
C ALA A 34 0.72 -13.18 -4.31
N ASN A 35 -0.57 -13.39 -4.55
CA ASN A 35 -1.15 -13.47 -5.90
C ASN A 35 -2.01 -12.25 -6.25
N TYR A 36 -2.32 -11.39 -5.26
CA TYR A 36 -2.97 -10.10 -5.43
C TYR A 36 -2.30 -9.02 -4.58
N TYR A 37 -2.52 -7.77 -4.94
CA TYR A 37 -2.27 -6.60 -4.12
C TYR A 37 -3.59 -5.84 -3.94
N LEU A 38 -3.94 -5.54 -2.69
CA LEU A 38 -5.19 -4.89 -2.32
C LEU A 38 -4.95 -3.40 -2.09
N ASP A 39 -5.73 -2.58 -2.80
CA ASP A 39 -5.98 -1.19 -2.46
C ASP A 39 -7.39 -1.05 -1.87
N TYR A 40 -7.55 -0.29 -0.80
CA TYR A 40 -8.84 -0.04 -0.16
C TYR A 40 -8.85 1.26 0.65
N VAL A 41 -10.04 1.70 1.03
CA VAL A 41 -10.23 2.82 1.96
C VAL A 41 -10.58 2.24 3.33
N ASP A 42 -9.96 2.75 4.39
CA ASP A 42 -10.28 2.42 5.77
C ASP A 42 -10.56 3.68 6.61
N LEU A 43 -10.97 3.47 7.86
CA LEU A 43 -11.22 4.53 8.82
C LEU A 43 -10.40 4.26 10.10
N PRO A 44 -9.15 4.71 10.15
CA PRO A 44 -8.28 4.53 11.32
C PRO A 44 -8.84 5.31 12.51
N TYR A 45 -8.56 4.82 13.71
CA TYR A 45 -9.17 5.36 14.93
C TYR A 45 -8.92 6.87 15.09
N GLY A 46 -10.01 7.62 15.20
CA GLY A 46 -10.00 9.07 15.44
C GLY A 46 -9.42 9.90 14.29
N LEU A 47 -9.21 9.29 13.11
CA LEU A 47 -8.88 9.96 11.85
C LEU A 47 -10.10 9.99 10.91
N ASP A 48 -9.92 10.60 9.74
CA ASP A 48 -10.90 10.54 8.64
C ASP A 48 -10.58 9.36 7.71
N PHE A 49 -11.45 9.11 6.72
CA PHE A 49 -11.22 8.06 5.73
C PHE A 49 -9.88 8.23 5.03
N SER A 50 -9.15 7.13 4.95
CA SER A 50 -7.79 7.08 4.44
C SER A 50 -7.60 5.90 3.50
N THR A 51 -6.62 6.01 2.61
CA THR A 51 -6.32 4.94 1.66
C THR A 51 -5.21 4.05 2.21
N ARG A 52 -5.41 2.73 2.16
CA ARG A 52 -4.35 1.72 2.27
C ARG A 52 -4.07 1.16 0.89
N SER A 53 -2.81 1.14 0.50
CA SER A 53 -2.40 0.81 -0.85
C SER A 53 -1.39 -0.32 -0.87
N HIS A 54 -1.47 -1.11 -1.95
CA HIS A 54 -0.53 -2.14 -2.32
C HIS A 54 -0.28 -3.18 -1.21
N ILE A 55 -1.35 -3.59 -0.53
CA ILE A 55 -1.26 -4.59 0.53
C ILE A 55 -1.17 -5.97 -0.11
N ALA A 56 -0.04 -6.64 0.07
CA ALA A 56 0.16 -8.01 -0.40
C ALA A 56 -0.93 -8.93 0.14
N SER A 57 -1.59 -9.67 -0.75
CA SER A 57 -2.76 -10.49 -0.42
C SER A 57 -2.71 -11.84 -1.13
N LYS A 58 -3.07 -12.88 -0.39
CA LYS A 58 -3.17 -14.26 -0.89
C LYS A 58 -4.64 -14.66 -0.95
N VAL A 59 -5.26 -14.45 -2.11
CA VAL A 59 -6.66 -14.80 -2.37
C VAL A 59 -6.72 -16.23 -2.92
N GLU A 60 -7.48 -17.12 -2.27
CA GLU A 60 -7.54 -18.53 -2.64
C GLU A 60 -8.91 -18.88 -3.23
N PHE A 61 -8.96 -19.33 -4.48
CA PHE A 61 -10.16 -19.89 -5.09
C PHE A 61 -10.25 -21.38 -4.77
N GLY A 62 -11.24 -21.75 -3.96
CA GLY A 62 -11.52 -23.13 -3.57
C GLY A 62 -12.30 -23.91 -4.63
N ASN A 63 -12.15 -25.23 -4.61
CA ASN A 63 -12.85 -26.12 -5.54
C ASN A 63 -14.37 -26.22 -5.28
N ASP A 64 -14.84 -25.74 -4.12
CA ASP A 64 -16.25 -25.73 -3.73
C ASP A 64 -16.97 -24.41 -4.09
N GLY A 65 -16.34 -23.57 -4.92
CA GLY A 65 -16.87 -22.25 -5.29
C GLY A 65 -16.64 -21.18 -4.23
N LYS A 66 -15.93 -21.47 -3.14
CA LYS A 66 -15.55 -20.44 -2.17
C LYS A 66 -14.32 -19.69 -2.61
N VAL A 67 -14.23 -18.44 -2.16
CA VAL A 67 -13.04 -17.60 -2.30
C VAL A 67 -12.64 -17.14 -0.92
N PHE A 68 -11.37 -17.29 -0.57
CA PHE A 68 -10.85 -16.92 0.73
C PHE A 68 -9.94 -15.71 0.61
N PHE A 69 -10.25 -14.66 1.36
CA PHE A 69 -9.46 -13.44 1.46
C PHE A 69 -8.78 -13.38 2.83
N PRO A 70 -7.52 -12.93 2.93
CA PRO A 70 -6.95 -12.52 4.21
C PRO A 70 -7.82 -11.43 4.84
N ASN A 71 -7.96 -11.45 6.17
CA ASN A 71 -8.68 -10.38 6.85
C ASN A 71 -7.86 -9.07 6.83
N MET A 72 -8.47 -8.00 6.34
CA MET A 72 -7.88 -6.65 6.28
C MET A 72 -8.37 -5.73 7.41
N LEU A 73 -9.43 -6.12 8.12
CA LEU A 73 -10.04 -5.33 9.19
C LEU A 73 -9.50 -5.78 10.55
N TYR A 74 -8.74 -4.93 11.25
CA TYR A 74 -8.05 -5.34 12.49
C TYR A 74 -7.20 -6.61 12.33
N GLY A 75 -6.40 -6.66 11.25
CA GLY A 75 -5.53 -7.78 10.94
C GLY A 75 -4.59 -8.16 12.09
N ASP A 76 -4.09 -7.20 12.86
CA ASP A 76 -3.17 -7.48 13.97
C ASP A 76 -3.86 -8.18 15.16
N LEU A 77 -5.16 -7.94 15.37
CA LEU A 77 -5.94 -8.61 16.40
C LEU A 77 -6.45 -9.99 15.93
N PHE A 78 -6.68 -10.14 14.63
CA PHE A 78 -7.21 -11.36 14.02
C PHE A 78 -6.37 -11.85 12.83
N PRO A 79 -5.07 -12.14 13.02
CA PRO A 79 -4.13 -12.36 11.90
C PRO A 79 -4.41 -13.64 11.11
N ASP A 80 -4.96 -14.66 11.76
CA ASP A 80 -5.28 -15.95 11.13
C ASP A 80 -6.71 -16.02 10.56
N SER A 81 -7.49 -14.95 10.74
CA SER A 81 -8.87 -14.93 10.26
C SER A 81 -8.93 -14.73 8.75
N LYS A 82 -9.91 -15.37 8.12
CA LYS A 82 -10.18 -15.27 6.68
C LYS A 82 -11.60 -14.77 6.47
N ILE A 83 -11.77 -13.93 5.47
CA ILE A 83 -13.09 -13.56 4.95
C ILE A 83 -13.44 -14.53 3.84
N VAL A 84 -14.63 -15.10 3.88
CA VAL A 84 -15.10 -16.09 2.91
C VAL A 84 -16.14 -15.46 2.00
N GLY A 85 -15.89 -15.54 0.69
CA GLY A 85 -16.86 -15.24 -0.35
C GLY A 85 -17.31 -16.51 -1.08
N THR A 86 -18.41 -16.41 -1.82
CA THR A 86 -18.87 -17.44 -2.77
C THR A 86 -18.80 -16.87 -4.18
N PHE A 87 -18.06 -17.54 -5.06
CA PHE A 87 -17.91 -17.15 -6.46
C PHE A 87 -19.05 -17.70 -7.31
N ASP A 88 -19.77 -16.79 -7.96
CA ASP A 88 -20.73 -17.08 -9.01
C ASP A 88 -20.06 -16.87 -10.38
N GLU A 89 -19.68 -17.98 -11.01
CA GLU A 89 -19.03 -17.95 -12.31
C GLU A 89 -19.93 -17.40 -13.43
N ALA A 90 -21.25 -17.57 -13.33
CA ALA A 90 -22.20 -17.15 -14.35
C ALA A 90 -22.39 -15.63 -14.38
N HIS A 91 -22.36 -15.00 -13.21
CA HIS A 91 -22.50 -13.54 -13.07
C HIS A 91 -21.17 -12.81 -12.84
N GLU A 92 -20.07 -13.54 -12.72
CA GLU A 92 -18.71 -13.02 -12.48
C GLU A 92 -18.66 -12.17 -11.21
N GLN A 93 -19.20 -12.73 -10.12
CA GLN A 93 -19.38 -12.04 -8.85
C GLN A 93 -18.90 -12.90 -7.69
N ILE A 94 -18.40 -12.26 -6.64
CA ILE A 94 -18.05 -12.89 -5.37
C ILE A 94 -18.91 -12.25 -4.29
N THR A 95 -19.76 -13.04 -3.64
CA THR A 95 -20.64 -12.59 -2.56
C THR A 95 -20.03 -12.91 -1.22
N ILE A 96 -19.84 -11.88 -0.37
CA ILE A 96 -19.40 -12.01 1.02
C ILE A 96 -20.64 -11.88 1.91
N GLU A 97 -21.04 -13.00 2.50
CA GLU A 97 -22.22 -13.07 3.37
C GLU A 97 -21.99 -12.36 4.71
N ASN A 98 -23.05 -11.75 5.24
CA ASN A 98 -23.04 -11.12 6.56
C ASN A 98 -22.98 -12.16 7.69
N GLY A 99 -22.55 -11.73 8.88
CA GLY A 99 -22.55 -12.54 10.10
C GLY A 99 -21.39 -13.53 10.23
N GLN A 100 -20.41 -13.50 9.32
CA GLN A 100 -19.20 -14.31 9.44
C GLN A 100 -18.43 -13.94 10.70
N LYS A 101 -18.17 -14.90 11.60
CA LYS A 101 -17.33 -14.66 12.79
C LYS A 101 -15.88 -14.50 12.38
N ILE A 102 -15.29 -13.35 12.69
CA ILE A 102 -13.88 -13.04 12.44
C ILE A 102 -13.03 -13.38 13.67
N GLY A 103 -13.55 -13.12 14.87
CA GLY A 103 -12.80 -13.36 16.09
C GLY A 103 -13.63 -13.16 17.36
N THR A 104 -12.94 -13.05 18.48
CA THR A 104 -13.54 -12.76 19.80
C THR A 104 -12.67 -11.72 20.50
N LEU A 105 -13.29 -10.66 21.01
CA LEU A 105 -12.64 -9.59 21.78
C LEU A 105 -13.35 -9.48 23.14
N ASP A 106 -12.63 -9.62 24.24
CA ASP A 106 -13.17 -9.56 25.61
C ASP A 106 -14.42 -10.44 25.85
N GLY A 107 -14.46 -11.61 25.22
CA GLY A 107 -15.57 -12.56 25.33
C GLY A 107 -16.76 -12.26 24.41
N VAL A 108 -16.71 -11.20 23.61
CA VAL A 108 -17.72 -10.83 22.61
C VAL A 108 -17.30 -11.34 21.23
N ASN A 109 -18.22 -12.01 20.51
CA ASN A 109 -17.96 -12.40 19.13
C ASN A 109 -17.97 -11.17 18.22
N ILE A 110 -16.93 -11.06 17.40
CA ILE A 110 -16.81 -10.02 16.39
C ILE A 110 -17.18 -10.62 15.03
N VAL A 111 -18.15 -10.02 14.36
CA VAL A 111 -18.73 -10.51 13.11
C VAL A 111 -18.62 -9.47 12.00
N LEU A 112 -18.49 -9.97 10.78
CA LEU A 112 -18.43 -9.18 9.56
C LEU A 112 -19.84 -8.82 9.09
N CYS A 113 -20.06 -7.58 8.68
CA CYS A 113 -21.33 -7.14 8.11
C CYS A 113 -21.10 -6.03 7.10
N ARG A 114 -21.88 -6.02 6.02
CA ARG A 114 -22.01 -4.83 5.18
C ARG A 114 -22.53 -3.66 6.01
N ALA A 115 -22.09 -2.46 5.67
CA ALA A 115 -22.46 -1.23 6.36
C ALA A 115 -22.84 -0.11 5.39
N HIS A 116 -23.46 0.92 5.94
CA HIS A 116 -23.75 2.19 5.28
C HIS A 116 -23.12 3.31 6.10
N VAL A 117 -22.41 4.20 5.43
CA VAL A 117 -21.81 5.37 6.07
C VAL A 117 -22.67 6.58 5.76
N ASN A 118 -23.27 7.14 6.80
CA ASN A 118 -24.10 8.33 6.71
C ASN A 118 -23.33 9.52 7.28
N VAL A 119 -22.93 10.45 6.41
CA VAL A 119 -22.25 11.68 6.82
C VAL A 119 -23.19 12.87 6.68
N SER A 120 -23.37 13.58 7.79
CA SER A 120 -24.01 14.89 7.88
C SER A 120 -22.99 15.93 8.36
N ASP A 121 -23.32 17.22 8.21
CA ASP A 121 -22.39 18.35 8.37
C ASP A 121 -21.52 18.31 9.64
N ASN A 122 -21.90 17.59 10.71
CA ASN A 122 -21.06 17.37 11.89
C ASN A 122 -21.13 15.96 12.50
N ASN A 123 -21.84 15.00 11.88
CA ASN A 123 -21.99 13.66 12.45
C ASN A 123 -21.80 12.59 11.39
N MET A 124 -21.05 11.54 11.73
CA MET A 124 -20.92 10.33 10.94
C MET A 124 -21.57 9.19 11.73
N SER A 125 -22.49 8.47 11.10
CA SER A 125 -23.00 7.20 11.63
C SER A 125 -22.65 6.06 10.70
N ILE A 126 -22.44 4.89 11.29
CA ILE A 126 -22.20 3.64 10.59
C ILE A 126 -23.36 2.73 10.96
N ASP A 127 -24.19 2.42 9.98
CA ASP A 127 -25.36 1.58 10.13
C ASP A 127 -25.07 0.22 9.47
N TYR A 128 -25.40 -0.88 10.13
CA TYR A 128 -25.23 -2.21 9.55
C TYR A 128 -26.35 -2.53 8.56
N ASP A 129 -26.04 -3.33 7.55
CA ASP A 129 -27.00 -3.90 6.60
C ASP A 129 -26.96 -5.43 6.67
N LYS A 130 -27.92 -6.02 7.37
CA LYS A 130 -28.01 -7.48 7.52
C LYS A 130 -28.63 -8.16 6.31
N ASP A 131 -29.49 -7.43 5.60
CA ASP A 131 -30.36 -7.99 4.58
C ASP A 131 -29.64 -8.10 3.23
N ASN A 132 -28.62 -7.26 3.00
CA ASN A 132 -27.84 -7.26 1.78
C ASN A 132 -26.38 -7.64 2.05
N PRO A 133 -25.84 -8.69 1.41
CA PRO A 133 -24.41 -9.00 1.48
C PRO A 133 -23.59 -8.00 0.64
N LEU A 134 -22.27 -8.02 0.84
CA LEU A 134 -21.34 -7.32 -0.05
C LEU A 134 -21.10 -8.16 -1.30
N VAL A 135 -21.19 -7.55 -2.48
CA VAL A 135 -20.94 -8.20 -3.77
C VAL A 135 -19.77 -7.53 -4.46
N LEU A 136 -18.72 -8.29 -4.69
CA LEU A 136 -17.56 -7.88 -5.48
C LEU A 136 -17.72 -8.38 -6.92
N LYS A 137 -17.27 -7.58 -7.88
CA LYS A 137 -17.10 -7.97 -9.27
C LYS A 137 -15.79 -8.73 -9.44
N TYR A 138 -15.83 -9.78 -10.24
CA TYR A 138 -14.65 -10.45 -10.77
C TYR A 138 -14.58 -10.20 -12.27
N ASP A 139 -13.52 -9.56 -12.76
CA ASP A 139 -13.31 -9.39 -14.20
C ASP A 139 -12.52 -10.58 -14.74
N LYS A 140 -13.15 -11.47 -15.52
CA LYS A 140 -12.44 -12.66 -16.05
C LYS A 140 -11.31 -12.32 -17.03
N GLY A 141 -11.36 -11.16 -17.68
CA GLY A 141 -10.35 -10.76 -18.65
C GLY A 141 -9.03 -10.36 -17.99
N THR A 142 -9.13 -9.74 -16.80
CA THR A 142 -7.96 -9.30 -16.02
C THR A 142 -7.71 -10.11 -14.77
N GLU A 143 -8.64 -10.97 -14.35
CA GLU A 143 -8.67 -11.68 -13.06
C GLU A 143 -8.74 -10.74 -11.83
N GLN A 144 -9.06 -9.46 -12.05
CA GLN A 144 -9.15 -8.45 -10.99
C GLN A 144 -10.46 -8.60 -10.20
N ILE A 145 -10.39 -8.42 -8.87
CA ILE A 145 -11.57 -8.41 -7.99
C ILE A 145 -11.77 -6.99 -7.48
N MET A 146 -12.97 -6.43 -7.65
CA MET A 146 -13.23 -5.02 -7.37
C MET A 146 -14.67 -4.78 -6.93
N VAL A 147 -14.94 -3.66 -6.29
CA VAL A 147 -16.31 -3.26 -5.94
C VAL A 147 -17.11 -2.85 -7.19
N ASN A 148 -18.40 -3.18 -7.22
CA ASN A 148 -19.31 -2.73 -8.29
C ASN A 148 -19.70 -1.25 -8.13
N ASP A 149 -20.07 -0.86 -6.91
CA ASP A 149 -20.41 0.50 -6.53
C ASP A 149 -19.62 0.85 -5.27
N VAL A 150 -18.87 1.94 -5.34
CA VAL A 150 -17.98 2.38 -4.26
C VAL A 150 -18.78 2.90 -3.07
N GLU A 151 -19.90 3.58 -3.31
CA GLU A 151 -20.75 4.12 -2.24
C GLU A 151 -21.46 3.02 -1.44
N ASP A 152 -21.53 1.82 -2.02
CA ASP A 152 -22.26 0.67 -1.49
C ASP A 152 -21.33 -0.51 -1.14
N SER A 153 -20.04 -0.21 -0.92
CA SER A 153 -18.98 -1.20 -0.77
C SER A 153 -18.46 -1.39 0.65
N TYR A 154 -19.08 -0.76 1.65
CA TYR A 154 -18.56 -0.79 3.00
C TYR A 154 -18.75 -2.14 3.68
N LEU A 155 -17.67 -2.64 4.27
CA LEU A 155 -17.62 -3.84 5.08
C LEU A 155 -17.04 -3.47 6.44
N ALA A 156 -17.70 -3.89 7.50
CA ALA A 156 -17.31 -3.53 8.86
C ALA A 156 -17.36 -4.70 9.82
N LEU A 157 -16.61 -4.55 10.91
CA LEU A 157 -16.64 -5.44 12.06
C LEU A 157 -17.59 -4.88 13.11
N PHE A 158 -18.56 -5.69 13.52
CA PHE A 158 -19.49 -5.39 14.60
C PHE A 158 -19.39 -6.45 15.70
N ASP A 159 -19.88 -6.13 16.89
CA ASP A 159 -20.24 -7.19 17.84
C ASP A 159 -21.42 -8.01 17.29
N GLU A 160 -21.61 -9.24 17.79
CA GLU A 160 -22.70 -10.13 17.35
C GLU A 160 -24.12 -9.60 17.58
N ASN A 161 -24.29 -8.58 18.44
CA ASN A 161 -25.56 -7.89 18.68
C ASN A 161 -25.69 -6.60 17.84
N PHE A 162 -24.65 -6.25 17.06
CA PHE A 162 -24.56 -5.08 16.19
C PHE A 162 -24.76 -3.76 16.94
N GLN A 163 -24.19 -3.65 18.15
CA GLN A 163 -24.29 -2.45 19.00
C GLN A 163 -23.08 -1.52 18.91
N GLY A 164 -21.96 -1.99 18.35
CA GLY A 164 -20.76 -1.20 18.09
C GLY A 164 -20.07 -1.61 16.79
N CYS A 165 -19.50 -0.63 16.09
CA CYS A 165 -18.61 -0.83 14.95
C CYS A 165 -17.16 -0.68 15.42
N TYR A 166 -16.30 -1.63 15.07
CA TYR A 166 -14.90 -1.71 15.53
C TYR A 166 -13.92 -1.31 14.42
N ALA A 167 -14.20 -1.67 13.18
CA ALA A 167 -13.38 -1.34 12.02
C ALA A 167 -14.28 -1.33 10.77
N ILE A 168 -13.93 -0.50 9.79
CA ILE A 168 -14.67 -0.38 8.52
C ILE A 168 -13.70 -0.16 7.37
N ALA A 169 -14.00 -0.76 6.23
CA ALA A 169 -13.28 -0.59 4.98
C ALA A 169 -14.24 -0.56 3.79
N SER A 170 -13.80 0.03 2.67
CA SER A 170 -14.56 0.10 1.42
C SER A 170 -13.63 0.19 0.21
N SER A 171 -14.20 0.34 -0.98
CA SER A 171 -13.43 0.60 -2.22
C SER A 171 -12.42 -0.50 -2.57
N PHE A 172 -12.70 -1.74 -2.21
CA PHE A 172 -11.78 -2.86 -2.40
C PHE A 172 -11.39 -3.04 -3.87
N ASN A 173 -10.09 -3.11 -4.13
CA ASN A 173 -9.52 -3.37 -5.42
C ASN A 173 -8.32 -4.32 -5.31
N TYR A 174 -8.56 -5.60 -5.60
CA TYR A 174 -7.53 -6.63 -5.65
C TYR A 174 -6.96 -6.72 -7.06
N ILE A 175 -5.75 -6.19 -7.23
CA ILE A 175 -5.00 -6.19 -8.47
C ILE A 175 -4.15 -7.47 -8.54
N PRO A 176 -4.25 -8.30 -9.59
CA PRO A 176 -3.43 -9.49 -9.73
C PRO A 176 -1.94 -9.14 -9.69
N ALA A 177 -1.16 -9.93 -8.93
CA ALA A 177 0.26 -9.70 -8.78
C ALA A 177 1.01 -9.74 -10.13
N SER A 178 0.52 -10.52 -11.10
CA SER A 178 1.05 -10.58 -12.46
C SER A 178 0.97 -9.26 -13.23
N PHE A 179 0.16 -8.29 -12.79
CA PHE A 179 0.01 -6.98 -13.43
C PHE A 179 0.91 -5.92 -12.79
N ILE A 180 1.52 -6.24 -11.65
CA ILE A 180 2.42 -5.35 -10.94
C ILE A 180 3.82 -5.45 -11.57
N PRO A 181 4.38 -4.36 -12.10
CA PRO A 181 5.76 -4.35 -12.57
C PRO A 181 6.75 -4.34 -11.38
N ALA A 182 7.98 -4.80 -11.63
CA ALA A 182 9.05 -4.72 -10.65
C ALA A 182 9.25 -3.26 -10.19
N PRO A 183 9.45 -3.01 -8.89
CA PRO A 183 9.76 -1.67 -8.42
C PRO A 183 11.12 -1.21 -8.95
N THR A 184 11.21 0.09 -9.24
CA THR A 184 12.46 0.82 -9.45
C THR A 184 12.88 1.50 -8.15
N ILE A 185 14.19 1.57 -7.91
CA ILE A 185 14.78 2.19 -6.71
C ILE A 185 15.32 3.56 -7.12
N HIS A 186 14.94 4.58 -6.35
CA HIS A 186 15.26 5.98 -6.58
C HIS A 186 15.95 6.56 -5.35
N ASP A 187 16.96 7.39 -5.55
CA ASP A 187 17.57 8.15 -4.45
C ASP A 187 16.54 9.08 -3.82
N TYR A 188 16.56 9.16 -2.49
CA TYR A 188 15.63 9.95 -1.71
C TYR A 188 16.37 10.76 -0.65
N SER A 189 15.93 12.00 -0.42
CA SER A 189 16.37 12.80 0.73
C SER A 189 15.24 13.64 1.28
N TYR A 190 15.33 13.99 2.56
CA TYR A 190 14.40 14.89 3.23
C TYR A 190 15.11 15.61 4.38
N VAL A 191 14.46 16.64 4.92
CA VAL A 191 14.85 17.35 6.13
C VAL A 191 13.84 17.02 7.23
N ASP A 192 14.32 16.56 8.38
CA ASP A 192 13.45 16.20 9.50
C ASP A 192 13.05 17.41 10.37
N TYR A 193 12.27 17.15 11.43
CA TYR A 193 11.88 18.16 12.42
C TYR A 193 13.07 18.86 13.12
N ASN A 194 14.21 18.18 13.23
CA ASN A 194 15.44 18.71 13.83
C ASN A 194 16.31 19.47 12.82
N TRP A 195 15.83 19.66 11.59
CA TRP A 195 16.55 20.29 10.48
C TRP A 195 17.76 19.49 10.01
N GLU A 196 17.77 18.18 10.26
CA GLU A 196 18.81 17.28 9.77
C GLU A 196 18.43 16.72 8.41
N THR A 197 19.39 16.73 7.48
CA THR A 197 19.19 16.14 6.15
C THR A 197 19.48 14.65 6.20
N HIS A 198 18.47 13.86 5.85
CA HIS A 198 18.56 12.42 5.72
C HIS A 198 18.62 12.01 4.25
N LYS A 199 19.28 10.88 3.99
CA LYS A 199 19.42 10.30 2.64
C LYS A 199 19.13 8.81 2.71
N GLY A 200 18.44 8.32 1.68
CA GLY A 200 18.08 6.93 1.54
C GLY A 200 17.58 6.66 0.13
N THR A 201 16.63 5.72 0.02
CA THR A 201 16.04 5.35 -1.26
C THR A 201 14.55 5.08 -1.09
N VAL A 202 13.78 5.36 -2.13
CA VAL A 202 12.40 4.88 -2.26
C VAL A 202 12.27 3.85 -3.36
N SER A 203 11.32 2.92 -3.20
CA SER A 203 10.88 2.03 -4.26
C SER A 203 9.63 2.60 -4.92
N MET A 204 9.58 2.60 -6.25
CA MET A 204 8.45 3.13 -7.03
C MET A 204 7.92 2.08 -8.01
N ILE A 205 6.60 1.97 -8.10
CA ILE A 205 5.89 1.13 -9.07
C ILE A 205 4.94 2.04 -9.86
N ASN A 206 5.15 2.12 -11.16
CA ASN A 206 4.29 2.92 -12.05
C ASN A 206 3.29 2.02 -12.77
N MET A 207 2.01 2.34 -12.64
CA MET A 207 0.90 1.58 -13.23
C MET A 207 -0.12 2.50 -13.88
N ASN A 208 -0.94 1.93 -14.77
CA ASN A 208 -2.11 2.61 -15.32
C ASN A 208 -3.39 1.98 -14.79
N ILE A 209 -4.15 2.73 -14.01
CA ILE A 209 -5.47 2.34 -13.51
C ILE A 209 -6.51 3.06 -14.37
N GLY A 210 -7.15 2.34 -15.30
CA GLY A 210 -7.98 2.93 -16.34
C GLY A 210 -7.19 3.85 -17.29
N ASN A 211 -7.39 5.16 -17.16
CA ASN A 211 -6.70 6.20 -17.94
C ASN A 211 -5.79 7.10 -17.08
N GLN A 212 -5.66 6.79 -15.79
CA GLN A 212 -4.83 7.54 -14.85
C GLN A 212 -3.52 6.78 -14.61
N GLU A 213 -2.40 7.47 -14.77
CA GLU A 213 -1.11 6.94 -14.31
C GLU A 213 -1.01 7.13 -12.79
N VAL A 214 -0.68 6.04 -12.12
CA VAL A 214 -0.60 5.91 -10.66
C VAL A 214 0.79 5.42 -10.31
N ILE A 215 1.37 6.02 -9.26
CA ILE A 215 2.66 5.64 -8.70
C ILE A 215 2.43 5.11 -7.30
N TYR A 216 2.94 3.93 -7.00
CA TYR A 216 3.08 3.46 -5.62
C TYR A 216 4.50 3.72 -5.15
N ILE A 217 4.67 4.30 -3.97
CA ILE A 217 5.94 4.71 -3.39
C ILE A 217 6.08 4.06 -2.02
N GLN A 218 7.14 3.29 -1.81
CA GLN A 218 7.50 2.74 -0.49
C GLN A 218 8.82 3.35 -0.03
N GLY A 219 8.91 3.65 1.26
CA GLY A 219 10.12 4.19 1.88
C GLY A 219 10.19 5.72 1.93
N LEU A 220 9.09 6.42 1.62
CA LEU A 220 9.00 7.87 1.80
C LEU A 220 8.95 8.27 3.28
N PHE A 221 8.49 7.35 4.13
CA PHE A 221 8.41 7.45 5.58
C PHE A 221 8.86 6.09 6.14
N THR A 222 10.01 6.02 6.80
CA THR A 222 10.65 4.75 7.24
C THR A 222 10.88 4.68 8.73
N GLU A 223 10.44 5.71 9.44
CA GLU A 223 10.49 5.82 10.88
C GLU A 223 9.68 4.68 11.53
N GLN A 224 10.05 4.38 12.75
CA GLN A 224 9.33 3.43 13.58
C GLN A 224 8.75 4.19 14.76
N LEU A 225 7.46 4.02 15.01
CA LEU A 225 6.87 4.48 16.25
C LEU A 225 7.23 3.47 17.34
N LYS A 226 7.77 3.98 18.45
CA LYS A 226 8.16 3.17 19.60
C LYS A 226 7.42 3.60 20.85
N ASP A 227 7.14 2.64 21.73
CA ASP A 227 6.66 2.94 23.08
C ASP A 227 7.80 3.44 23.99
N ASN A 228 7.47 3.79 25.24
CA ASN A 228 8.44 4.26 26.23
C ASN A 228 9.49 3.22 26.65
N SER A 229 9.38 1.97 26.18
CA SER A 229 10.31 0.87 26.43
C SER A 229 11.08 0.47 25.16
N ASP A 230 11.09 1.33 24.13
CA ASP A 230 11.72 1.12 22.82
C ASP A 230 11.13 -0.03 21.99
N ASN A 231 9.94 -0.54 22.34
CA ASN A 231 9.26 -1.54 21.51
C ASN A 231 8.66 -0.86 20.28
N VAL A 232 8.91 -1.42 19.09
CA VAL A 232 8.29 -0.95 17.84
C VAL A 232 6.81 -1.29 17.88
N ILE A 233 5.97 -0.27 17.93
CA ILE A 233 4.50 -0.40 17.90
C ILE A 233 3.93 -0.12 16.52
N ALA A 234 4.69 0.56 15.65
CA ALA A 234 4.41 0.68 14.23
C ALA A 234 5.71 0.81 13.43
N ASP A 235 5.76 0.14 12.29
CA ASP A 235 6.84 0.26 11.31
C ASP A 235 6.28 0.80 10.00
N TYR A 236 6.69 2.01 9.63
CA TYR A 236 6.18 2.68 8.44
C TYR A 236 6.91 2.21 7.17
N GLY A 237 8.11 1.65 7.30
CA GLY A 237 9.00 1.35 6.19
C GLY A 237 8.47 0.29 5.22
N THR A 238 7.48 -0.50 5.66
CA THR A 238 6.82 -1.50 4.80
C THR A 238 5.63 -0.95 4.02
N SER A 239 5.17 0.25 4.31
CA SER A 239 3.92 0.78 3.77
C SER A 239 4.11 1.46 2.43
N TRP A 240 3.14 1.26 1.55
CA TRP A 240 3.09 1.88 0.22
C TRP A 240 2.11 3.04 0.24
N LEU A 241 2.56 4.16 -0.32
CA LEU A 241 1.74 5.33 -0.59
C LEU A 241 1.40 5.36 -2.08
N GLN A 242 0.18 5.77 -2.42
CA GLN A 242 -0.29 5.96 -3.77
C GLN A 242 -0.27 7.45 -4.15
N ALA A 243 0.19 7.74 -5.37
CA ALA A 243 0.18 9.06 -5.96
C ALA A 243 -0.40 9.03 -7.38
N TYR A 244 -1.02 10.14 -7.78
CA TYR A 244 -1.53 10.36 -9.13
C TYR A 244 -0.59 11.26 -9.91
N VAL A 245 -0.21 10.84 -11.12
CA VAL A 245 0.62 11.66 -12.00
C VAL A 245 -0.22 12.75 -12.65
N ASN A 246 0.33 13.97 -12.69
CA ASN A 246 -0.22 15.11 -13.40
C ASN A 246 0.86 15.77 -14.27
N GLU A 247 0.54 16.89 -14.92
CA GLU A 247 1.48 17.58 -15.82
C GLU A 247 2.72 18.13 -15.09
N GLU A 248 2.61 18.41 -13.79
CA GLU A 248 3.68 19.03 -12.98
C GLU A 248 4.56 18.01 -12.26
N GLY A 249 4.13 16.75 -12.17
CA GLY A 249 4.79 15.70 -11.41
C GLY A 249 3.80 14.69 -10.88
N PHE A 250 3.67 14.56 -9.56
CA PHE A 250 2.65 13.71 -8.95
C PHE A 250 2.08 14.29 -7.67
N VAL A 251 0.88 13.86 -7.31
CA VAL A 251 0.17 14.25 -6.09
C VAL A 251 -0.17 13.02 -5.27
N LEU A 252 0.29 12.97 -4.02
CA LEU A 252 -0.24 11.98 -3.07
C LEU A 252 -1.53 12.54 -2.45
N PRO A 253 -2.65 11.79 -2.44
CA PRO A 253 -3.81 12.15 -1.64
C PRO A 253 -3.45 12.26 -0.16
N THR A 254 -4.10 13.18 0.55
CA THR A 254 -3.98 13.26 2.01
C THR A 254 -4.70 12.11 2.70
N LEU A 255 -4.20 11.76 3.88
CA LEU A 255 -4.64 10.64 4.71
C LEU A 255 -4.49 9.30 3.96
N GLN A 256 -3.27 8.78 3.99
CA GLN A 256 -2.98 7.41 3.59
C GLN A 256 -2.43 6.64 4.78
N THR A 257 -2.99 5.49 5.06
CA THR A 257 -2.72 4.75 6.28
C THR A 257 -1.42 3.98 6.14
N ILE A 258 -0.45 4.31 6.98
CA ILE A 258 0.91 3.74 6.94
C ILE A 258 1.15 2.71 8.05
N ALA A 259 0.27 2.64 9.04
CA ALA A 259 0.26 1.62 10.08
C ALA A 259 -1.13 1.59 10.76
N PRO A 260 -1.46 0.60 11.59
CA PRO A 260 -2.71 0.62 12.37
C PRO A 260 -2.87 1.97 13.10
N ASP A 261 -4.02 2.63 12.90
CA ASP A 261 -4.36 3.93 13.50
C ASP A 261 -3.40 5.10 13.22
N ILE A 262 -2.52 4.96 12.23
CA ILE A 262 -1.53 5.97 11.83
C ILE A 262 -1.61 6.22 10.33
N ALA A 263 -1.78 7.47 9.95
CA ALA A 263 -1.77 7.91 8.56
C ALA A 263 -0.66 8.92 8.29
N ILE A 264 -0.36 9.17 7.02
CA ILE A 264 0.42 10.32 6.60
C ILE A 264 -0.50 11.51 6.30
N ALA A 265 -0.11 12.69 6.77
CA ALA A 265 -0.82 13.93 6.56
C ALA A 265 0.14 15.08 6.19
N MET A 266 -0.44 16.25 5.96
CA MET A 266 0.30 17.48 5.76
C MET A 266 0.00 18.46 6.89
N ILE A 267 1.04 19.15 7.35
CA ILE A 267 0.91 20.30 8.25
C ILE A 267 1.51 21.54 7.60
N ASN A 268 0.83 22.67 7.72
CA ASN A 268 1.38 23.96 7.28
C ASN A 268 2.34 24.53 8.33
N SER A 269 2.93 25.69 8.04
CA SER A 269 3.84 26.40 8.96
C SER A 269 3.23 26.81 10.30
N ASN A 270 1.90 26.81 10.43
CA ASN A 270 1.17 27.06 11.68
C ASN A 270 0.79 25.76 12.41
N MET A 271 1.33 24.60 12.01
CA MET A 271 1.03 23.28 12.55
C MET A 271 -0.45 22.88 12.42
N GLN A 272 -1.14 23.43 11.42
CA GLN A 272 -2.51 23.06 11.12
C GLN A 272 -2.52 22.02 10.02
N LEU A 273 -3.36 20.99 10.19
CA LEU A 273 -3.59 19.99 9.16
C LEU A 273 -4.09 20.66 7.88
N TYR A 274 -3.38 20.38 6.80
CA TYR A 274 -3.71 20.83 5.47
C TYR A 274 -4.44 19.69 4.73
N THR A 275 -5.49 20.04 4.00
CA THR A 275 -6.45 19.08 3.43
C THR A 275 -6.34 18.93 1.92
N GLY A 276 -5.35 19.55 1.28
CA GLY A 276 -5.06 19.36 -0.16
C GLY A 276 -4.32 18.05 -0.42
N GLY A 277 -3.83 17.85 -1.64
CA GLY A 277 -2.91 16.77 -1.97
C GLY A 277 -1.44 17.19 -1.80
N ILE A 278 -0.56 16.21 -1.58
CA ILE A 278 0.89 16.39 -1.45
C ILE A 278 1.49 16.43 -2.86
N GLN A 279 1.70 17.62 -3.40
CA GLN A 279 2.39 17.82 -4.69
C GLN A 279 3.91 17.63 -4.57
N PHE A 280 4.43 16.75 -5.41
CA PHE A 280 5.83 16.68 -5.78
C PHE A 280 5.99 17.16 -7.22
N SER A 281 6.63 18.31 -7.42
CA SER A 281 6.84 18.90 -8.74
C SER A 281 8.15 18.43 -9.34
N TYR A 282 8.16 18.16 -10.65
CA TYR A 282 9.37 17.77 -11.35
C TYR A 282 10.27 18.97 -11.63
N ASP A 283 11.47 18.96 -11.04
CA ASP A 283 12.53 19.91 -11.33
C ASP A 283 13.48 19.33 -12.38
N GLN A 284 13.42 19.92 -13.58
CA GLN A 284 14.26 19.50 -14.71
C GLN A 284 15.75 19.80 -14.50
N SER A 285 16.11 20.77 -13.67
CA SER A 285 17.50 21.19 -13.47
C SER A 285 18.29 20.18 -12.61
N THR A 286 17.62 19.57 -11.64
CA THR A 286 18.15 18.55 -10.74
C THR A 286 17.74 17.13 -11.16
N ASN A 287 16.76 16.99 -12.06
CA ASN A 287 16.16 15.72 -12.46
C ASN A 287 15.53 14.98 -11.27
N GLU A 288 14.84 15.73 -10.41
CA GLU A 288 14.20 15.27 -9.18
C GLU A 288 12.71 15.64 -9.15
N TYR A 289 11.93 14.89 -8.41
CA TYR A 289 10.62 15.29 -7.92
C TYR A 289 10.79 15.92 -6.54
N VAL A 290 10.32 17.15 -6.37
CA VAL A 290 10.55 17.98 -5.18
C VAL A 290 9.22 18.29 -4.52
N GLN A 291 9.09 17.97 -3.23
CA GLN A 291 7.93 18.33 -2.41
C GLN A 291 7.78 19.86 -2.35
N SER A 292 6.54 20.34 -2.41
CA SER A 292 6.23 21.75 -2.16
C SER A 292 6.74 22.22 -0.79
N ASP A 293 7.22 23.47 -0.72
CA ASP A 293 7.73 24.10 0.50
C ASP A 293 6.62 24.69 1.40
N GLU A 294 5.36 24.65 0.94
CA GLU A 294 4.21 25.19 1.66
C GLU A 294 3.81 24.36 2.90
N TYR A 295 4.22 23.09 2.96
CA TYR A 295 3.82 22.16 4.00
C TYR A 295 4.93 21.14 4.31
N GLN A 296 4.80 20.52 5.48
CA GLN A 296 5.59 19.36 5.87
C GLN A 296 4.71 18.11 5.84
N LEU A 297 5.30 16.98 5.46
CA LEU A 297 4.67 15.68 5.66
C LEU A 297 4.85 15.28 7.10
N CYS A 298 3.85 14.63 7.69
CA CYS A 298 3.96 14.10 9.04
C CYS A 298 3.19 12.79 9.15
N ASP A 299 3.56 11.95 10.12
CA ASP A 299 2.63 10.96 10.62
C ASP A 299 1.49 11.67 11.36
N VAL A 300 0.32 11.05 11.43
CA VAL A 300 -0.79 11.55 12.24
C VAL A 300 -1.52 10.39 12.87
N PHE A 301 -1.87 10.55 14.14
CA PHE A 301 -2.65 9.60 14.92
C PHE A 301 -3.53 10.36 15.93
N SER A 302 -4.53 9.68 16.48
CA SER A 302 -5.48 10.27 17.41
C SER A 302 -5.37 9.61 18.79
N ASP A 303 -5.48 10.42 19.85
CA ASP A 303 -5.72 9.92 21.22
C ASP A 303 -7.23 9.77 21.54
N GLY A 304 -8.09 9.98 20.53
CA GLY A 304 -9.54 9.99 20.65
C GLY A 304 -10.12 11.37 20.96
N GLN A 305 -9.30 12.38 21.26
CA GLN A 305 -9.72 13.77 21.50
C GLN A 305 -8.95 14.77 20.63
N ASN A 306 -7.66 14.54 20.42
CA ASN A 306 -6.75 15.39 19.68
C ASN A 306 -5.95 14.56 18.68
N LEU A 307 -5.46 15.25 17.66
CA LEU A 307 -4.51 14.71 16.70
C LEU A 307 -3.09 15.02 17.16
N GLY A 308 -2.21 14.03 17.02
CA GLY A 308 -0.79 14.14 17.30
C GLY A 308 0.04 13.65 16.10
N PHE A 309 1.33 13.98 16.13
CA PHE A 309 2.34 13.52 15.19
C PHE A 309 3.68 13.38 15.93
N THR A 310 4.59 12.58 15.40
CA THR A 310 5.91 12.35 16.02
C THR A 310 7.09 12.81 15.17
N THR A 311 6.93 12.89 13.84
CA THR A 311 8.01 13.28 12.93
C THR A 311 7.47 14.06 11.74
N THR A 312 8.34 14.85 11.11
CA THR A 312 7.99 15.66 9.94
C THR A 312 9.07 15.60 8.88
N HIS A 313 8.68 15.53 7.61
CA HIS A 313 9.58 15.61 6.46
C HIS A 313 9.27 16.88 5.65
N SER A 314 10.29 17.70 5.43
CA SER A 314 10.27 18.83 4.49
C SER A 314 11.38 18.68 3.46
N ASP A 315 11.31 19.46 2.37
CA ASP A 315 12.27 19.41 1.26
C ASP A 315 12.54 17.97 0.77
N SER A 316 11.48 17.14 0.73
CA SER A 316 11.57 15.78 0.21
C SER A 316 11.89 15.80 -1.27
N ARG A 317 12.94 15.08 -1.67
CA ARG A 317 13.44 15.02 -3.05
C ARG A 317 13.64 13.58 -3.47
N ILE A 318 13.05 13.20 -4.60
CA ILE A 318 13.15 11.86 -5.18
C ILE A 318 13.78 11.98 -6.57
N ALA A 319 14.89 11.30 -6.82
CA ALA A 319 15.49 11.28 -8.16
C ALA A 319 14.51 10.70 -9.18
N LYS A 320 14.34 11.33 -10.34
CA LYS A 320 13.43 10.82 -11.39
C LYS A 320 13.94 9.53 -12.01
N THR A 321 15.25 9.44 -12.21
CA THR A 321 15.87 8.25 -12.78
C THR A 321 16.06 7.21 -11.69
N GLY A 322 15.27 6.14 -11.74
CA GLY A 322 15.44 4.98 -10.90
C GLY A 322 16.32 3.92 -11.58
N THR A 323 16.90 3.05 -10.77
CA THR A 323 17.47 1.78 -11.24
C THR A 323 16.47 0.66 -10.98
N SER A 324 16.38 -0.34 -11.86
CA SER A 324 15.57 -1.51 -11.53
C SER A 324 16.09 -2.15 -10.24
N SER A 325 15.18 -2.63 -9.38
CA SER A 325 15.52 -3.41 -8.17
C SER A 325 16.45 -4.61 -8.44
N ILE A 326 16.49 -5.07 -9.69
CA ILE A 326 17.59 -5.86 -10.24
C ILE A 326 18.78 -4.93 -10.49
N GLN A 327 19.70 -4.82 -9.53
CA GLN A 327 20.95 -4.07 -9.69
C GLN A 327 21.69 -4.48 -10.96
N ASN A 328 21.74 -3.60 -11.97
CA ASN A 328 22.53 -3.77 -13.19
C ASN A 328 23.96 -3.22 -13.06
N THR A 329 24.36 -2.74 -11.88
CA THR A 329 25.67 -2.13 -11.67
C THR A 329 26.21 -2.49 -10.28
N VAL A 330 27.46 -2.96 -10.28
CA VAL A 330 28.22 -3.29 -9.08
C VAL A 330 28.87 -2.02 -8.55
N THR A 331 28.44 -1.51 -7.40
CA THR A 331 29.40 -0.93 -6.46
C THR A 331 30.12 -2.10 -5.82
N ASN A 332 31.45 -2.13 -5.96
CA ASN A 332 32.28 -3.02 -5.17
C ASN A 332 32.08 -2.60 -3.72
N ASP A 333 31.46 -3.46 -2.94
CA ASP A 333 31.50 -3.34 -1.49
C ASP A 333 32.94 -3.71 -1.10
N GLU A 334 33.84 -2.72 -1.06
CA GLU A 334 35.28 -2.91 -0.76
C GLU A 334 35.52 -3.56 0.61
N SER A 335 34.45 -3.76 1.40
CA SER A 335 34.44 -4.32 2.74
C SER A 335 34.27 -5.85 2.80
N LYS A 336 33.92 -6.55 1.71
CA LYS A 336 33.62 -8.00 1.74
C LYS A 336 34.57 -8.85 0.88
N GLU A 337 35.28 -9.76 1.53
CA GLU A 337 36.18 -10.72 0.87
C GLU A 337 35.38 -11.84 0.17
N VAL A 338 35.61 -12.03 -1.13
CA VAL A 338 34.97 -13.06 -1.95
C VAL A 338 35.73 -14.38 -1.83
N VAL A 339 35.03 -15.44 -1.40
CA VAL A 339 35.61 -16.79 -1.22
C VAL A 339 35.32 -17.75 -2.38
N SER A 340 34.28 -17.48 -3.18
CA SER A 340 34.04 -18.26 -4.40
C SER A 340 33.22 -17.48 -5.44
N THR A 341 33.36 -17.88 -6.70
CA THR A 341 32.58 -17.34 -7.82
C THR A 341 32.09 -18.48 -8.70
N GLU A 342 30.79 -18.49 -9.00
CA GLU A 342 30.13 -19.47 -9.86
C GLU A 342 29.45 -18.75 -11.03
N TYR A 343 29.40 -19.37 -12.20
CA TYR A 343 28.73 -18.80 -13.38
C TYR A 343 27.59 -19.69 -13.84
N PHE A 344 26.52 -19.08 -14.33
CA PHE A 344 25.35 -19.74 -14.87
C PHE A 344 24.93 -19.09 -16.19
N ASP A 345 24.42 -19.88 -17.14
CA ASP A 345 23.70 -19.32 -18.28
C ASP A 345 22.27 -18.90 -17.87
N LEU A 346 21.54 -18.23 -18.77
CA LEU A 346 20.18 -17.74 -18.49
C LEU A 346 19.15 -18.85 -18.26
N SER A 347 19.51 -20.12 -18.50
CA SER A 347 18.67 -21.27 -18.18
C SER A 347 18.92 -21.82 -16.76
N GLY A 348 19.83 -21.20 -15.99
CA GLY A 348 20.21 -21.65 -14.65
C GLY A 348 21.20 -22.81 -14.64
N ARG A 349 21.74 -23.21 -15.80
CA ARG A 349 22.78 -24.25 -15.88
C ARG A 349 24.14 -23.65 -15.54
N ARG A 350 24.88 -24.32 -14.64
CA ARG A 350 26.24 -23.93 -14.28
C ARG A 350 27.18 -24.02 -15.49
N ILE A 351 27.98 -22.97 -15.69
CA ILE A 351 29.00 -22.86 -16.74
C ILE A 351 30.34 -22.47 -16.13
N ASN A 352 31.43 -22.70 -16.85
CA ASN A 352 32.78 -22.42 -16.35
C ASN A 352 33.15 -20.93 -16.40
N ASN A 353 32.60 -20.18 -17.35
CA ASN A 353 32.78 -18.73 -17.50
C ASN A 353 31.76 -18.20 -18.52
N ILE A 354 31.45 -16.91 -18.46
CA ILE A 354 30.69 -16.20 -19.48
C ILE A 354 31.68 -15.70 -20.53
N GLN A 355 31.65 -16.27 -21.75
CA GLN A 355 32.55 -15.90 -22.84
C GLN A 355 31.96 -14.88 -23.82
N LYS A 356 30.65 -14.94 -24.07
CA LYS A 356 29.90 -14.01 -24.95
C LYS A 356 28.41 -14.03 -24.59
N GLY A 357 27.75 -12.88 -24.62
CA GLY A 357 26.33 -12.74 -24.28
C GLY A 357 26.09 -12.55 -22.79
N ALA A 358 24.86 -12.77 -22.34
CA ALA A 358 24.45 -12.58 -20.94
C ALA A 358 24.49 -13.89 -20.14
N GLY A 359 24.92 -13.81 -18.89
CA GLY A 359 24.83 -14.89 -17.90
C GLY A 359 24.74 -14.34 -16.48
N ILE A 360 24.73 -15.23 -15.50
CA ILE A 360 24.65 -14.89 -14.07
C ILE A 360 25.98 -15.29 -13.42
N MET A 361 26.57 -14.41 -12.63
CA MET A 361 27.71 -14.68 -11.78
C MET A 361 27.27 -14.62 -10.32
N VAL A 362 27.54 -15.66 -9.55
CA VAL A 362 27.24 -15.73 -8.11
C VAL A 362 28.53 -15.68 -7.34
N MET A 363 28.71 -14.67 -6.50
CA MET A 363 29.82 -14.53 -5.57
C MET A 363 29.38 -14.98 -4.18
N LYS A 364 30.19 -15.79 -3.50
CA LYS A 364 30.00 -16.08 -2.07
C LYS A 364 31.06 -15.36 -1.26
N TYR A 365 30.65 -14.77 -0.15
CA TYR A 365 31.51 -14.03 0.77
C TYR A 365 31.87 -14.86 2.00
N ILE A 366 32.93 -14.46 2.69
CA ILE A 366 33.42 -15.16 3.89
C ILE A 366 32.40 -15.17 5.04
N ASP A 367 31.52 -14.17 5.10
CA ASP A 367 30.43 -14.06 6.09
C ASP A 367 29.26 -15.03 5.82
N GLY A 368 29.36 -15.88 4.78
CA GLY A 368 28.35 -16.84 4.38
C GLY A 368 27.26 -16.27 3.46
N THR A 369 27.27 -14.96 3.20
CA THR A 369 26.32 -14.33 2.28
C THR A 369 26.71 -14.58 0.82
N SER A 370 25.74 -14.48 -0.09
CA SER A 370 25.96 -14.65 -1.53
C SER A 370 25.32 -13.49 -2.32
N LYS A 371 25.97 -13.08 -3.42
CA LYS A 371 25.46 -12.05 -4.34
C LYS A 371 25.42 -12.62 -5.77
N ALA A 372 24.26 -12.59 -6.40
CA ALA A 372 24.09 -12.93 -7.81
C ALA A 372 24.05 -11.65 -8.66
N VAL A 373 24.82 -11.61 -9.75
CA VAL A 373 24.87 -10.47 -10.67
C VAL A 373 24.73 -10.93 -12.11
N LYS A 374 24.00 -10.17 -12.93
CA LYS A 374 23.98 -10.38 -14.37
C LYS A 374 25.26 -9.84 -14.98
N VAL A 375 25.93 -10.63 -15.80
CA VAL A 375 27.15 -10.24 -16.51
C VAL A 375 26.89 -10.35 -18.01
N VAL A 376 27.26 -9.32 -18.76
CA VAL A 376 27.18 -9.30 -20.23
C VAL A 376 28.60 -9.10 -20.77
N LYS A 377 29.07 -10.00 -21.63
CA LYS A 377 30.38 -9.91 -22.29
C LYS A 377 30.28 -9.87 -23.80
#